data_AF-A0A0W0Z9Z3-F1
#
_entry.id   AF-A0A0W0Z9Z3-F1
#
_cell.length_a   1.000
_cell.length_b   1.000
_cell.length_c   1.000
_cell.angle_alpha   90.00
_cell.angle_beta   90.00
_cell.angle_gamma   90.00
#
_symmetry.space_group_name_H-M   'P 1'
#
loop_
_entity.id
_entity.type
_entity.pdbx_description
1 polymer ?
#
loop_
_entity_poly.entity_id
_entity_poly.type
_entity_poly.pdbx_seq_one_letter_code
_entity_poly.pdbx_strand_id
1 'polypeptide(L)'
;MTRDSNYPTTQTVFHRRMLFSTLLLTSLAGPVAISPSFADKTSHSGSKQVERTANRLEFSVQNIVDQGDKKQVFIKLRDTYANKPITLADLKTVHTQKIHLLIIDDSLSDYSHIHPTPTQTPGIYEFSWQPKVAKGNYNIWADIVTNDTNQQALLLCSLAKYSPHAAAIDRKPYMASNVDGLQFNLTFNEPTLFTGKAAMGDIVIKDAQGKPVKNLEPIMGAFAHIVGFSEDLKTVVHIHPMGKEPTKSSDRGGPELQFHIQPEQAGFIKLFAQIKINGKELFVPFGLNIEKATGYA
;
A
#
# COMPACT_ATOMS: atom_id res chain seq x y z
N MET A 1 27.40 -20.86 -57.97
CA MET A 1 28.41 -21.94 -58.16
C MET A 1 28.90 -22.31 -56.75
N THR A 2 28.47 -23.42 -56.14
CA THR A 2 28.91 -24.85 -56.32
C THR A 2 30.36 -25.07 -55.83
N ARG A 3 30.81 -26.13 -55.11
CA ARG A 3 30.30 -27.35 -54.40
C ARG A 3 31.50 -27.86 -53.52
N ASP A 4 31.45 -28.72 -52.49
CA ASP A 4 30.42 -29.27 -51.57
C ASP A 4 31.10 -30.04 -50.40
N SER A 5 30.44 -30.16 -49.23
CA SER A 5 30.37 -31.33 -48.32
C SER A 5 31.63 -32.01 -47.69
N ASN A 6 31.62 -32.26 -46.37
CA ASN A 6 31.29 -33.58 -45.77
C ASN A 6 31.63 -33.73 -44.26
N TYR A 7 30.80 -34.52 -43.55
CA TYR A 7 31.05 -35.05 -42.20
C TYR A 7 31.93 -36.32 -42.24
N PRO A 8 32.43 -36.77 -41.07
CA PRO A 8 32.20 -38.18 -40.73
C PRO A 8 31.68 -38.40 -39.30
N THR A 9 30.92 -39.48 -39.13
CA THR A 9 30.45 -40.03 -37.86
C THR A 9 31.01 -41.44 -37.70
N THR A 10 31.47 -41.84 -36.51
CA THR A 10 31.71 -43.26 -36.21
C THR A 10 31.43 -43.57 -34.75
N GLN A 11 30.70 -44.67 -34.52
CA GLN A 11 30.40 -45.23 -33.21
C GLN A 11 31.51 -46.17 -32.75
N THR A 12 31.59 -46.42 -31.44
CA THR A 12 32.16 -47.69 -30.93
C THR A 12 31.32 -48.20 -29.75
N VAL A 13 30.96 -49.48 -29.81
CA VAL A 13 30.13 -50.18 -28.82
C VAL A 13 31.03 -51.07 -27.95
N PHE A 14 30.73 -51.21 -26.66
CA PHE A 14 31.18 -52.35 -25.87
C PHE A 14 30.01 -53.06 -25.17
N HIS A 15 30.19 -54.36 -24.94
CA HIS A 15 29.13 -55.35 -24.71
C HIS A 15 28.97 -55.78 -23.24
N ARG A 16 27.90 -56.59 -23.01
CA ARG A 16 27.72 -57.60 -21.93
C ARG A 16 27.26 -57.08 -20.56
N ARG A 17 26.33 -57.74 -19.82
CA ARG A 17 25.70 -59.09 -19.90
C ARG A 17 24.19 -59.08 -19.59
N MET A 18 23.50 -60.15 -20.00
CA MET A 18 22.12 -60.53 -19.61
C MET A 18 21.97 -60.87 -18.11
N LEU A 19 20.74 -60.71 -17.60
CA LEU A 19 19.98 -61.81 -16.96
C LEU A 19 18.47 -61.49 -16.97
N PHE A 20 17.63 -62.50 -17.23
CA PHE A 20 16.17 -62.40 -17.21
C PHE A 20 15.62 -62.66 -15.80
N SER A 21 14.56 -61.96 -15.41
CA SER A 21 13.50 -62.54 -14.57
C SER A 21 12.18 -61.81 -14.79
N THR A 22 11.15 -62.54 -15.20
CA THR A 22 9.79 -62.04 -15.37
C THR A 22 9.00 -62.21 -14.08
N LEU A 23 8.37 -61.15 -13.59
CA LEU A 23 7.20 -61.29 -12.73
C LEU A 23 6.20 -60.16 -13.02
N LEU A 24 4.95 -60.56 -13.26
CA LEU A 24 3.84 -59.67 -13.58
C LEU A 24 3.00 -59.49 -12.31
N LEU A 25 2.72 -58.26 -11.88
CA LEU A 25 1.57 -57.99 -11.00
C LEU A 25 1.08 -56.54 -11.11
N THR A 26 -0.22 -56.39 -10.91
CA THR A 26 -1.16 -55.30 -11.23
C THR A 26 -1.05 -53.99 -10.43
N SER A 27 -1.37 -52.87 -11.11
CA SER A 27 -2.07 -51.64 -10.63
C SER A 27 -1.51 -50.88 -9.40
N LEU A 28 -1.22 -49.58 -9.49
CA LEU A 28 -2.22 -48.50 -9.36
C LEU A 28 -1.59 -47.11 -9.67
N ALA A 29 -2.45 -46.11 -9.85
CA ALA A 29 -2.17 -44.72 -10.27
C ALA A 29 -0.87 -44.05 -9.76
N GLY A 30 -0.10 -43.47 -10.69
CA GLY A 30 0.91 -42.44 -10.43
C GLY A 30 0.34 -41.02 -10.64
N PRO A 31 0.79 -40.00 -9.88
CA PRO A 31 0.05 -38.75 -9.74
C PRO A 31 0.26 -37.74 -10.89
N VAL A 32 -0.78 -36.95 -11.14
CA VAL A 32 -0.71 -35.71 -11.93
C VAL A 32 0.11 -34.68 -11.14
N ALA A 33 1.17 -34.14 -11.75
CA ALA A 33 1.91 -33.03 -11.19
C ALA A 33 1.10 -31.72 -11.34
N ILE A 34 0.36 -31.35 -10.28
CA ILE A 34 -0.32 -30.06 -10.20
C ILE A 34 0.63 -29.05 -9.57
N SER A 35 1.07 -28.08 -10.37
CA SER A 35 1.79 -26.90 -9.86
C SER A 35 0.88 -26.08 -8.93
N PRO A 36 1.31 -25.74 -7.69
CA PRO A 36 0.48 -24.95 -6.81
C PRO A 36 0.39 -23.50 -7.31
N SER A 37 -0.82 -23.10 -7.71
CA SER A 37 -1.16 -21.69 -7.90
C SER A 37 -1.23 -21.00 -6.54
N PHE A 38 -0.37 -20.01 -6.30
CA PHE A 38 -0.48 -19.12 -5.14
C PHE A 38 -1.62 -18.12 -5.39
N ALA A 39 -2.85 -18.58 -5.15
CA ALA A 39 -4.02 -17.72 -5.03
C ALA A 39 -4.16 -17.27 -3.57
N ASP A 40 -3.67 -16.08 -3.26
CA ASP A 40 -3.85 -15.48 -1.94
C ASP A 40 -5.33 -15.14 -1.72
N LYS A 41 -5.93 -15.67 -0.65
CA LYS A 41 -7.38 -15.58 -0.39
C LYS A 41 -7.69 -14.52 0.65
N THR A 42 -7.59 -13.25 0.26
CA THR A 42 -8.27 -12.16 0.96
C THR A 42 -9.77 -12.19 0.65
N SER A 43 -10.53 -12.96 1.43
CA SER A 43 -11.98 -13.06 1.25
C SER A 43 -12.70 -11.81 1.76
N HIS A 44 -13.16 -10.94 0.86
CA HIS A 44 -14.02 -9.81 1.21
C HIS A 44 -15.44 -10.27 1.64
N SER A 45 -15.67 -10.41 2.94
CA SER A 45 -17.02 -10.42 3.56
C SER A 45 -17.36 -9.04 4.14
N GLY A 46 -17.14 -8.00 3.32
CA GLY A 46 -16.75 -6.65 3.75
C GLY A 46 -17.80 -5.71 4.37
N SER A 47 -19.04 -6.13 4.68
CA SER A 47 -20.04 -5.24 5.28
C SER A 47 -20.25 -5.49 6.78
N LYS A 48 -20.87 -6.62 7.15
CA LYS A 48 -21.32 -6.88 8.52
C LYS A 48 -20.23 -7.14 9.57
N GLN A 49 -18.98 -7.44 9.17
CA GLN A 49 -17.85 -7.52 10.13
C GLN A 49 -17.08 -6.21 10.24
N VAL A 50 -16.99 -5.40 9.17
CA VAL A 50 -16.30 -4.11 9.19
C VAL A 50 -16.97 -3.16 10.19
N GLU A 51 -18.31 -3.10 10.22
CA GLU A 51 -19.07 -2.37 11.25
C GLU A 51 -18.80 -2.84 12.68
N ARG A 52 -18.52 -4.14 12.89
CA ARG A 52 -18.25 -4.69 14.23
C ARG A 52 -16.85 -4.34 14.73
N THR A 53 -15.86 -4.24 13.84
CA THR A 53 -14.49 -3.85 14.20
C THR A 53 -14.42 -2.35 14.49
N ALA A 54 -15.08 -1.51 13.69
CA ALA A 54 -15.10 -0.05 13.91
C ALA A 54 -15.73 0.35 15.25
N ASN A 55 -16.84 -0.30 15.65
CA ASN A 55 -17.51 -0.02 16.93
C ASN A 55 -16.76 -0.55 18.18
N ARG A 56 -15.68 -1.31 18.00
CA ARG A 56 -14.85 -1.87 19.08
C ARG A 56 -13.60 -1.03 19.37
N LEU A 57 -13.09 -0.29 18.40
CA LEU A 57 -11.77 0.36 18.51
C LEU A 57 -11.94 1.87 18.62
N GLU A 58 -11.51 2.44 19.74
CA GLU A 58 -11.44 3.89 19.96
C GLU A 58 -10.05 4.40 19.56
N PHE A 59 -10.04 5.42 18.70
CA PHE A 59 -8.85 6.20 18.36
C PHE A 59 -9.13 7.68 18.65
N SER A 60 -8.28 8.31 19.46
CA SER A 60 -8.49 9.70 19.87
C SER A 60 -7.18 10.42 20.18
N VAL A 61 -7.04 11.68 19.71
CA VAL A 61 -5.97 12.58 20.16
C VAL A 61 -6.23 12.96 21.61
N GLN A 62 -5.20 12.82 22.46
CA GLN A 62 -5.26 13.16 23.88
C GLN A 62 -4.70 14.54 24.15
N ASN A 63 -3.60 14.90 23.50
CA ASN A 63 -2.89 16.15 23.72
C ASN A 63 -2.05 16.54 22.49
N ILE A 64 -1.83 17.84 22.31
CA ILE A 64 -0.91 18.41 21.32
C ILE A 64 -0.10 19.49 22.03
N VAL A 65 1.22 19.35 22.02
CA VAL A 65 2.16 20.33 22.60
C VAL A 65 2.94 20.97 21.47
N ASP A 66 2.82 22.29 21.32
CA ASP A 66 3.61 23.05 20.36
C ASP A 66 5.10 23.06 20.78
N GLN A 67 5.97 22.77 19.82
CA GLN A 67 7.43 22.70 19.97
C GLN A 67 8.09 23.48 18.83
N GLY A 68 7.95 24.80 18.87
CA GLY A 68 8.44 25.69 17.80
C GLY A 68 7.59 25.56 16.53
N ASP A 69 8.19 25.11 15.44
CA ASP A 69 7.52 24.80 14.17
C ASP A 69 6.90 23.39 14.13
N LYS A 70 7.16 22.57 15.16
CA LYS A 70 6.65 21.20 15.32
C LYS A 70 5.58 21.10 16.40
N LYS A 71 4.89 19.97 16.41
CA LYS A 71 3.87 19.57 17.36
C LYS A 71 4.20 18.18 17.87
N GLN A 72 4.37 18.02 19.17
CA GLN A 72 4.39 16.70 19.80
C GLN A 72 2.93 16.30 20.07
N VAL A 73 2.46 15.28 19.37
CA VAL A 73 1.08 14.80 19.43
C VAL A 73 1.02 13.50 20.20
N PHE A 74 0.04 13.38 21.10
CA PHE A 74 -0.25 12.17 21.85
C PHE A 74 -1.60 11.60 21.42
N ILE A 75 -1.62 10.35 20.98
CA ILE A 75 -2.82 9.61 20.58
C ILE A 75 -3.06 8.41 21.49
N LYS A 76 -4.32 7.98 21.56
CA LYS A 76 -4.77 6.82 22.30
C LYS A 76 -5.42 5.79 21.37
N LEU A 77 -5.08 4.52 21.57
CA LEU A 77 -5.77 3.37 20.98
C LEU A 77 -6.32 2.49 22.10
N ARG A 78 -7.63 2.19 22.06
CA ARG A 78 -8.32 1.38 23.07
C ARG A 78 -9.29 0.40 22.41
N ASP A 79 -9.35 -0.81 22.96
CA ASP A 79 -10.41 -1.77 22.72
C ASP A 79 -11.54 -1.49 23.73
N THR A 80 -12.65 -0.93 23.26
CA THR A 80 -13.80 -0.55 24.09
C THR A 80 -14.54 -1.77 24.61
N TYR A 81 -14.57 -2.87 23.85
CA TYR A 81 -15.25 -4.11 24.23
C TYR A 81 -14.51 -4.86 25.33
N ALA A 82 -13.20 -5.06 25.18
CA ALA A 82 -12.37 -5.66 26.23
C ALA A 82 -11.91 -4.64 27.30
N ASN A 83 -12.34 -3.38 27.17
CA ASN A 83 -12.06 -2.27 28.09
C ASN A 83 -10.56 -2.01 28.36
N LYS A 84 -9.68 -2.36 27.39
CA LYS A 84 -8.21 -2.37 27.55
C LYS A 84 -7.50 -1.42 26.56
N PRO A 85 -6.31 -0.90 26.89
CA PRO A 85 -5.46 -0.24 25.91
C PRO A 85 -4.99 -1.22 24.81
N ILE A 86 -4.75 -0.71 23.61
CA ILE A 86 -4.14 -1.47 22.51
C ILE A 86 -2.65 -1.14 22.46
N THR A 87 -1.83 -2.15 22.72
CA THR A 87 -0.36 -2.05 22.75
C THR A 87 0.25 -2.58 21.46
N LEU A 88 1.54 -2.35 21.23
CA LEU A 88 2.27 -2.96 20.10
C LEU A 88 2.24 -4.51 20.12
N ALA A 89 1.98 -5.15 21.27
CA ALA A 89 1.81 -6.60 21.37
C ALA A 89 0.45 -7.08 20.83
N ASP A 90 -0.56 -6.21 20.78
CA ASP A 90 -1.90 -6.51 20.25
C ASP A 90 -1.97 -6.36 18.71
N LEU A 91 -0.95 -5.77 18.08
CA LEU A 91 -0.93 -5.40 16.67
C LEU A 91 0.01 -6.26 15.82
N LYS A 92 -0.33 -6.48 14.55
CA LYS A 92 0.58 -7.04 13.55
C LYS A 92 1.53 -5.99 13.00
N THR A 93 2.73 -6.44 12.65
CA THR A 93 3.60 -5.65 11.77
C THR A 93 3.10 -5.82 10.34
N VAL A 94 2.70 -4.72 9.71
CA VAL A 94 2.32 -4.60 8.31
C VAL A 94 3.19 -3.49 7.74
N HIS A 95 3.74 -3.66 6.54
CA HIS A 95 4.60 -2.64 5.91
C HIS A 95 5.72 -2.14 6.86
N THR A 96 6.42 -3.10 7.50
CA THR A 96 7.46 -2.92 8.54
C THR A 96 7.06 -2.22 9.85
N GLN A 97 5.84 -1.70 9.98
CA GLN A 97 5.38 -0.95 11.16
C GLN A 97 4.10 -1.54 11.74
N LYS A 98 3.68 -1.09 12.93
CA LYS A 98 2.46 -1.60 13.59
C LYS A 98 1.29 -0.62 13.59
N ILE A 99 1.58 0.66 13.37
CA ILE A 99 0.62 1.76 13.34
C ILE A 99 1.07 2.72 12.25
N HIS A 100 0.22 2.92 11.25
CA HIS A 100 0.40 3.93 10.20
C HIS A 100 -0.53 5.10 10.49
N LEU A 101 0.03 6.27 10.74
CA LEU A 101 -0.72 7.51 10.91
C LEU A 101 -0.70 8.28 9.59
N LEU A 102 -1.88 8.43 8.98
CA LEU A 102 -2.07 9.13 7.71
C LEU A 102 -2.79 10.45 8.02
N ILE A 103 -2.03 11.54 8.01
CA ILE A 103 -2.49 12.89 8.41
C ILE A 103 -2.70 13.72 7.15
N ILE A 104 -3.87 14.33 7.00
CA ILE A 104 -4.23 15.16 5.84
C ILE A 104 -5.03 16.38 6.28
N ASP A 105 -4.81 17.51 5.61
CA ASP A 105 -5.56 18.75 5.83
C ASP A 105 -6.88 18.79 5.03
N ASP A 106 -7.81 19.67 5.43
CA ASP A 106 -9.11 19.82 4.75
C ASP A 106 -9.00 20.19 3.25
N SER A 107 -7.87 20.75 2.77
CA SER A 107 -7.66 21.04 1.33
C SER A 107 -7.08 19.88 0.51
N LEU A 108 -6.74 18.76 1.16
CA LEU A 108 -6.01 17.63 0.59
C LEU A 108 -4.64 18.00 -0.01
N SER A 109 -3.94 19.00 0.54
CA SER A 109 -2.64 19.45 0.02
C SER A 109 -1.46 19.13 0.93
N ASP A 110 -1.68 19.01 2.24
CA ASP A 110 -0.62 18.74 3.21
C ASP A 110 -0.78 17.36 3.88
N TYR A 111 -0.22 16.37 3.21
CA TYR A 111 -0.14 14.98 3.67
C TYR A 111 1.12 14.73 4.52
N SER A 112 1.00 13.91 5.57
CA SER A 112 2.11 13.29 6.31
C SER A 112 1.81 11.82 6.63
N HIS A 113 2.82 10.96 6.47
CA HIS A 113 2.80 9.55 6.90
C HIS A 113 3.77 9.40 8.08
N ILE A 114 3.27 8.96 9.24
CA ILE A 114 4.03 8.88 10.49
C ILE A 114 3.81 7.54 11.18
N HIS A 115 4.83 7.01 11.86
CA HIS A 115 4.71 5.87 12.78
C HIS A 115 5.00 6.39 14.19
N PRO A 116 4.06 6.27 15.14
CA PRO A 116 4.24 6.80 16.48
C PRO A 116 4.99 5.81 17.37
N THR A 117 5.69 6.31 18.38
CA THR A 117 6.37 5.50 19.39
C THR A 117 5.48 5.30 20.62
N PRO A 118 5.54 4.14 21.30
CA PRO A 118 4.78 3.93 22.53
C PRO A 118 5.34 4.80 23.66
N THR A 119 4.46 5.38 24.46
CA THR A 119 4.85 6.07 25.70
C THR A 119 4.93 5.10 26.88
N GLN A 120 5.25 5.60 28.08
CA GLN A 120 5.16 4.83 29.33
C GLN A 120 3.72 4.45 29.71
N THR A 121 2.69 5.11 29.16
CA THR A 121 1.28 4.80 29.43
C THR A 121 0.76 3.83 28.37
N PRO A 122 0.33 2.60 28.73
CA PRO A 122 -0.15 1.62 27.75
C PRO A 122 -1.30 2.15 26.89
N GLY A 123 -1.19 1.95 25.58
CA GLY A 123 -2.16 2.43 24.58
C GLY A 123 -2.06 3.91 24.25
N ILE A 124 -1.16 4.66 24.90
CA ILE A 124 -0.80 6.02 24.50
C ILE A 124 0.50 5.98 23.70
N TYR A 125 0.44 6.58 22.52
CA TYR A 125 1.58 6.72 21.60
C TYR A 125 1.83 8.19 21.32
N GLU A 126 3.05 8.52 20.95
CA GLU A 126 3.47 9.88 20.65
C GLU A 126 4.20 9.99 19.32
N PHE A 127 4.12 11.17 18.70
CA PHE A 127 4.89 11.49 17.50
C PHE A 127 5.13 12.99 17.36
N SER A 128 6.27 13.34 16.75
CA SER A 128 6.57 14.70 16.31
C SER A 128 6.04 14.91 14.89
N TRP A 129 5.24 15.95 14.69
CA TRP A 129 4.64 16.30 13.40
C TRP A 129 4.82 17.78 13.09
N GLN A 130 4.95 18.12 11.80
CA GLN A 130 5.16 19.48 11.32
C GLN A 130 4.16 19.81 10.20
N PRO A 131 3.04 20.49 10.49
CA PRO A 131 2.12 20.94 9.47
C PRO A 131 2.76 22.03 8.60
N LYS A 132 2.63 21.92 7.28
CA LYS A 132 2.96 23.01 6.34
C LYS A 132 1.89 24.10 6.38
N VAL A 133 0.62 23.72 6.59
CA VAL A 133 -0.49 24.66 6.78
C VAL A 133 -0.67 24.90 8.29
N ALA A 134 0.12 25.82 8.85
CA ALA A 134 0.24 26.04 10.30
C ALA A 134 -1.08 26.30 11.07
N LYS A 135 -2.16 26.71 10.38
CA LYS A 135 -3.52 26.88 10.92
C LYS A 135 -4.58 26.14 10.09
N GLY A 136 -4.20 25.05 9.43
CA GLY A 136 -5.11 24.18 8.70
C GLY A 136 -5.92 23.31 9.67
N ASN A 137 -7.15 22.97 9.29
CA ASN A 137 -7.84 21.84 9.91
C ASN A 137 -7.21 20.54 9.40
N TYR A 138 -6.99 19.58 10.29
CA TYR A 138 -6.40 18.28 9.94
C TYR A 138 -7.21 17.14 10.52
N ASN A 139 -7.25 16.05 9.75
CA ASN A 139 -7.79 14.77 10.14
C ASN A 139 -6.66 13.74 10.12
N ILE A 140 -6.76 12.74 10.99
CA ILE A 140 -5.76 11.69 11.14
C ILE A 140 -6.45 10.33 11.11
N TRP A 141 -5.90 9.44 10.29
CA TRP A 141 -6.25 8.04 10.26
C TRP A 141 -5.19 7.22 10.96
N ALA A 142 -5.59 6.27 11.80
CA ALA A 142 -4.75 5.17 12.25
C ALA A 142 -5.13 3.92 11.46
N ASP A 143 -4.20 3.45 10.63
CA ASP A 143 -4.27 2.16 9.93
C ASP A 143 -3.48 1.12 10.72
N ILE A 144 -4.20 0.10 11.21
CA ILE A 144 -3.71 -0.96 12.10
C ILE A 144 -4.33 -2.31 11.73
N VAL A 145 -3.62 -3.40 12.03
CA VAL A 145 -4.16 -4.77 11.96
C VAL A 145 -4.03 -5.42 13.33
N THR A 146 -5.13 -5.89 13.92
CA THR A 146 -5.11 -6.52 15.25
C THR A 146 -4.80 -8.02 15.16
N ASN A 147 -4.02 -8.54 16.12
CA ASN A 147 -3.57 -9.94 16.14
C ASN A 147 -4.72 -10.95 16.34
N ASP A 148 -5.81 -10.54 16.98
CA ASP A 148 -6.94 -11.39 17.36
C ASP A 148 -7.98 -11.57 16.23
N THR A 149 -8.24 -10.52 15.45
CA THR A 149 -9.18 -10.56 14.31
C THR A 149 -8.49 -10.81 12.98
N ASN A 150 -7.20 -10.47 12.87
CA ASN A 150 -6.46 -10.38 11.61
C ASN A 150 -7.10 -9.43 10.57
N GLN A 151 -8.00 -8.55 11.00
CA GLN A 151 -8.63 -7.54 10.14
C GLN A 151 -7.87 -6.22 10.21
N GLN A 152 -7.84 -5.51 9.08
CA GLN A 152 -7.44 -4.12 9.01
C GLN A 152 -8.54 -3.24 9.61
N ALA A 153 -8.14 -2.21 10.35
CA ALA A 153 -9.02 -1.18 10.86
C ALA A 153 -8.44 0.20 10.51
N LEU A 154 -9.24 0.99 9.81
CA LEU A 154 -8.96 2.38 9.48
C LEU A 154 -9.77 3.26 10.45
N LEU A 155 -9.10 3.79 11.47
CA LEU A 155 -9.75 4.57 12.52
C LEU A 155 -9.51 6.06 12.28
N LEU A 156 -10.59 6.85 12.18
CA LEU A 156 -10.53 8.29 11.93
C LEU A 156 -10.78 9.09 13.21
N CYS A 157 -9.95 10.12 13.45
CA CYS A 157 -10.33 11.23 14.33
C CYS A 157 -9.82 12.57 13.78
N SER A 158 -10.32 13.67 14.34
CA SER A 158 -9.81 15.01 14.00
C SER A 158 -8.51 15.26 14.77
N LEU A 159 -7.47 15.70 14.07
CA LEU A 159 -6.18 16.04 14.66
C LEU A 159 -6.15 17.48 15.16
N ALA A 160 -6.61 18.42 14.34
CA ALA A 160 -6.63 19.83 14.70
C ALA A 160 -7.82 20.54 14.02
N LYS A 161 -8.45 21.47 14.75
CA LYS A 161 -9.49 22.37 14.20
C LYS A 161 -9.18 23.81 14.57
N TYR A 162 -8.74 24.59 13.60
CA TYR A 162 -8.47 26.02 13.73
C TYR A 162 -9.60 26.88 13.12
N SER A 163 -10.44 26.29 12.27
CA SER A 163 -11.54 26.96 11.55
C SER A 163 -12.83 26.14 11.61
N PRO A 164 -14.01 26.75 11.80
CA PRO A 164 -15.30 26.07 11.63
C PRO A 164 -15.63 25.79 10.15
N HIS A 165 -14.94 26.45 9.22
CA HIS A 165 -15.07 26.25 7.78
C HIS A 165 -13.91 25.39 7.26
N ALA A 166 -14.23 24.32 6.53
CA ALA A 166 -13.25 23.51 5.83
C ALA A 166 -12.55 24.31 4.72
N ALA A 167 -11.28 23.97 4.46
CA ALA A 167 -10.54 24.56 3.36
C ALA A 167 -11.10 24.09 2.00
N ALA A 168 -10.91 24.89 0.96
CA ALA A 168 -11.36 24.53 -0.39
C ALA A 168 -10.42 23.49 -1.03
N ILE A 169 -11.00 22.43 -1.59
CA ILE A 169 -10.30 21.39 -2.35
C ILE A 169 -10.30 21.77 -3.83
N ASP A 170 -9.11 21.81 -4.46
CA ASP A 170 -8.98 21.80 -5.92
C ASP A 170 -9.28 20.39 -6.44
N ARG A 171 -10.43 20.26 -7.12
CA ARG A 171 -10.98 19.01 -7.65
C ARG A 171 -10.60 18.75 -9.10
N LYS A 172 -9.72 19.55 -9.70
CA LYS A 172 -9.25 19.29 -11.06
C LYS A 172 -8.53 17.93 -11.09
N PRO A 173 -8.94 16.97 -11.94
CA PRO A 173 -8.20 15.72 -12.07
C PRO A 173 -6.86 15.95 -12.77
N TYR A 174 -5.82 15.24 -12.32
CA TYR A 174 -4.51 15.25 -12.96
C TYR A 174 -3.78 13.94 -12.69
N MET A 175 -3.35 13.30 -13.77
CA MET A 175 -2.64 12.01 -13.76
C MET A 175 -1.12 12.17 -13.94
N ALA A 176 -0.63 13.40 -14.06
CA ALA A 176 0.80 13.69 -14.21
C ALA A 176 1.26 14.70 -13.17
N SER A 177 2.42 14.45 -12.56
CA SER A 177 3.02 15.29 -11.52
C SER A 177 4.52 15.42 -11.71
N ASN A 178 5.05 16.59 -11.36
CA ASN A 178 6.48 16.88 -11.38
C ASN A 178 6.94 17.24 -9.97
N VAL A 179 7.83 16.44 -9.39
CA VAL A 179 8.33 16.63 -8.02
C VAL A 179 9.84 16.41 -8.03
N ASP A 180 10.60 17.39 -7.51
CA ASP A 180 12.06 17.33 -7.38
C ASP A 180 12.83 17.06 -8.70
N GLY A 181 12.28 17.52 -9.83
CA GLY A 181 12.85 17.29 -11.16
C GLY A 181 12.52 15.92 -11.76
N LEU A 182 11.75 15.09 -11.07
CA LEU A 182 11.23 13.81 -11.56
C LEU A 182 9.81 13.97 -12.10
N GLN A 183 9.53 13.28 -13.20
CA GLN A 183 8.24 13.24 -13.87
C GLN A 183 7.52 11.93 -13.52
N PHE A 184 6.29 12.01 -13.04
CA PHE A 184 5.47 10.87 -12.67
C PHE A 184 4.20 10.88 -13.50
N ASN A 185 3.89 9.77 -14.17
CA ASN A 185 2.66 9.60 -14.95
C ASN A 185 1.92 8.39 -14.41
N LEU A 186 0.75 8.64 -13.83
CA LEU A 186 -0.21 7.64 -13.42
C LEU A 186 -1.09 7.26 -14.62
N THR A 187 -1.28 5.97 -14.85
CA THR A 187 -2.29 5.45 -15.77
C THR A 187 -3.11 4.38 -15.09
N PHE A 188 -4.27 4.05 -15.67
CA PHE A 188 -5.11 2.92 -15.25
C PHE A 188 -5.43 2.07 -16.47
N ASN A 189 -5.67 0.78 -16.25
CA ASN A 189 -6.15 -0.13 -17.31
C ASN A 189 -7.59 0.21 -17.76
N GLU A 190 -8.36 0.87 -16.90
CA GLU A 190 -9.71 1.37 -17.20
C GLU A 190 -9.70 2.89 -17.48
N PRO A 191 -10.45 3.38 -18.48
CA PRO A 191 -10.53 4.82 -18.77
C PRO A 191 -11.41 5.58 -17.76
N THR A 192 -12.17 4.88 -16.92
CA THR A 192 -13.05 5.44 -15.90
C THR A 192 -13.06 4.52 -14.69
N LEU A 193 -12.75 5.08 -13.52
CA LEU A 193 -12.78 4.35 -12.25
C LEU A 193 -14.18 4.42 -11.64
N PHE A 194 -14.67 3.31 -11.09
CA PHE A 194 -15.99 3.23 -10.47
C PHE A 194 -15.92 2.70 -9.04
N THR A 195 -16.83 3.17 -8.18
CA THR A 195 -17.00 2.62 -6.82
C THR A 195 -17.24 1.11 -6.83
N GLY A 196 -16.54 0.37 -5.98
CA GLY A 196 -16.66 -1.08 -5.85
C GLY A 196 -16.05 -1.87 -7.01
N LYS A 197 -15.43 -1.22 -8.01
CA LYS A 197 -14.73 -1.90 -9.10
C LYS A 197 -13.22 -1.84 -8.92
N ALA A 198 -12.61 -3.01 -8.99
CA ALA A 198 -11.17 -3.21 -9.14
C ALA A 198 -10.61 -2.50 -10.38
N ALA A 199 -9.46 -1.85 -10.23
CA ALA A 199 -8.66 -1.31 -11.32
C ALA A 199 -7.16 -1.48 -11.03
N MET A 200 -6.38 -1.68 -12.09
CA MET A 200 -4.92 -1.69 -12.07
C MET A 200 -4.41 -0.31 -12.44
N GLY A 201 -3.70 0.33 -11.52
CA GLY A 201 -2.95 1.56 -11.77
C GLY A 201 -1.46 1.27 -12.00
N ASP A 202 -0.78 2.15 -12.72
CA ASP A 202 0.69 2.14 -12.85
C ASP A 202 1.23 3.57 -12.83
N ILE A 203 2.28 3.81 -12.02
CA ILE A 203 3.00 5.09 -11.98
C ILE A 203 4.37 4.90 -12.62
N VAL A 204 4.54 5.47 -13.81
CA VAL A 204 5.82 5.48 -14.55
C VAL A 204 6.63 6.71 -14.16
N ILE A 205 7.86 6.49 -13.71
CA ILE A 205 8.79 7.52 -13.21
C ILE A 205 9.93 7.76 -14.20
N LYS A 206 10.14 9.03 -14.57
CA LYS A 206 11.23 9.48 -15.45
C LYS A 206 12.01 10.64 -14.83
N ASP A 207 13.28 10.78 -15.20
CA ASP A 207 14.07 11.97 -14.89
C ASP A 207 13.71 13.15 -15.80
N ALA A 208 14.32 14.31 -15.56
CA ALA A 208 14.12 15.52 -16.36
C ALA A 208 14.56 15.37 -17.84
N GLN A 209 15.31 14.32 -18.17
CA GLN A 209 15.74 13.97 -19.54
C GLN A 209 14.86 12.85 -20.15
N GLY A 210 13.80 12.44 -19.46
CA GLY A 210 12.85 11.41 -19.91
C GLY A 210 13.33 9.97 -19.73
N LYS A 211 14.46 9.72 -19.05
CA LYS A 211 14.99 8.38 -18.82
C LYS A 211 14.28 7.70 -17.65
N PRO A 212 14.05 6.37 -17.68
CA PRO A 212 13.36 5.68 -16.59
C PRO A 212 14.18 5.65 -15.29
N VAL A 213 13.55 5.99 -14.17
CA VAL A 213 14.18 6.04 -12.84
C VAL A 213 14.17 4.65 -12.20
N LYS A 214 15.34 4.02 -12.03
CA LYS A 214 15.49 2.64 -11.52
C LYS A 214 16.26 2.54 -10.20
N ASN A 215 16.31 3.64 -9.46
CA ASN A 215 17.06 3.79 -8.21
C ASN A 215 16.20 4.23 -7.03
N LEU A 216 14.91 3.88 -7.02
CA LEU A 216 14.08 4.06 -5.82
C LEU A 216 14.66 3.27 -4.66
N GLU A 217 14.73 3.91 -3.50
CA GLU A 217 15.21 3.32 -2.25
C GLU A 217 14.05 2.64 -1.51
N PRO A 218 14.33 1.58 -0.72
CA PRO A 218 13.33 0.99 0.16
C PRO A 218 12.85 1.99 1.20
N ILE A 219 11.53 2.07 1.35
CA ILE A 219 10.83 2.84 2.37
C ILE A 219 9.75 1.94 2.98
N MET A 220 9.78 1.79 4.31
CA MET A 220 8.86 0.93 5.09
C MET A 220 8.60 -0.49 4.50
N GLY A 221 9.60 -1.09 3.84
CA GLY A 221 9.49 -2.43 3.23
C GLY A 221 8.93 -2.48 1.81
N ALA A 222 8.65 -1.34 1.17
CA ALA A 222 8.29 -1.25 -0.25
C ALA A 222 9.20 -0.26 -0.99
N PHE A 223 8.99 -0.09 -2.30
CA PHE A 223 9.62 0.99 -3.08
C PHE A 223 8.74 2.25 -3.19
N ALA A 224 7.46 2.13 -2.83
CA ALA A 224 6.55 3.27 -2.66
C ALA A 224 5.39 2.88 -1.74
N HIS A 225 4.65 3.88 -1.24
CA HIS A 225 3.33 3.72 -0.63
C HIS A 225 2.36 4.61 -1.38
N ILE A 226 1.23 4.06 -1.79
CA ILE A 226 0.19 4.80 -2.50
C ILE A 226 -0.98 4.99 -1.54
N VAL A 227 -1.23 6.24 -1.15
CA VAL A 227 -2.29 6.61 -0.19
C VAL A 227 -3.29 7.54 -0.86
N GLY A 228 -4.57 7.23 -0.77
CA GLY A 228 -5.65 8.02 -1.35
C GLY A 228 -6.66 8.49 -0.32
N PHE A 229 -7.10 9.74 -0.40
CA PHE A 229 -8.11 10.34 0.48
C PHE A 229 -9.32 10.80 -0.34
N SER A 230 -10.54 10.46 0.07
CA SER A 230 -11.76 11.04 -0.51
C SER A 230 -11.94 12.50 -0.12
N GLU A 231 -12.59 13.28 -0.98
CA GLU A 231 -12.88 14.70 -0.75
C GLU A 231 -13.77 15.01 0.47
N ASP A 232 -14.51 14.02 0.95
CA ASP A 232 -15.31 14.13 2.18
C ASP A 232 -14.56 13.67 3.44
N LEU A 233 -13.30 13.25 3.27
CA LEU A 233 -12.40 12.75 4.31
C LEU A 233 -12.95 11.56 5.13
N LYS A 234 -13.92 10.81 4.56
CA LYS A 234 -14.50 9.62 5.20
C LYS A 234 -13.91 8.30 4.74
N THR A 235 -13.07 8.30 3.70
CA THR A 235 -12.34 7.10 3.28
C THR A 235 -10.87 7.42 3.04
N VAL A 236 -10.03 6.48 3.42
CA VAL A 236 -8.61 6.44 3.06
C VAL A 236 -8.33 5.06 2.45
N VAL A 237 -7.43 5.01 1.47
CA VAL A 237 -6.87 3.75 0.95
C VAL A 237 -5.36 3.79 1.11
N HIS A 238 -4.75 2.68 1.51
CA HIS A 238 -3.30 2.55 1.69
C HIS A 238 -2.84 1.28 0.96
N ILE A 239 -1.99 1.46 -0.05
CA ILE A 239 -1.69 0.45 -1.06
C ILE A 239 -0.18 0.35 -1.25
N HIS A 240 0.31 -0.88 -1.39
CA HIS A 240 1.68 -1.18 -1.80
C HIS A 240 1.75 -1.43 -3.31
N PRO A 241 2.84 -1.01 -3.99
CA PRO A 241 3.16 -1.50 -5.31
C PRO A 241 3.27 -3.03 -5.33
N MET A 242 2.79 -3.62 -6.41
CA MET A 242 2.90 -5.04 -6.69
C MET A 242 4.34 -5.43 -7.08
N GLY A 243 4.64 -6.72 -6.99
CA GLY A 243 5.94 -7.28 -7.33
C GLY A 243 6.73 -7.72 -6.10
N LYS A 244 8.05 -7.74 -6.21
CA LYS A 244 8.94 -8.20 -5.14
C LYS A 244 9.29 -7.06 -4.20
N GLU A 245 8.91 -7.18 -2.93
CA GLU A 245 9.34 -6.28 -1.86
C GLU A 245 10.87 -6.32 -1.65
N PRO A 246 11.51 -5.17 -1.34
CA PRO A 246 12.92 -5.11 -0.96
C PRO A 246 13.19 -5.88 0.35
N THR A 247 14.28 -6.65 0.39
CA THR A 247 14.70 -7.38 1.59
C THR A 247 15.90 -6.74 2.30
N LYS A 248 16.53 -5.74 1.68
CA LYS A 248 17.65 -4.97 2.24
C LYS A 248 17.63 -3.53 1.73
N SER A 249 18.16 -2.59 2.53
CA SER A 249 18.23 -1.15 2.20
C SER A 249 19.03 -0.81 0.94
N SER A 250 19.87 -1.73 0.45
CA SER A 250 20.60 -1.58 -0.81
C SER A 250 19.81 -1.98 -2.06
N ASP A 251 18.64 -2.60 -1.93
CA ASP A 251 17.80 -2.96 -3.08
C ASP A 251 17.29 -1.70 -3.78
N ARG A 252 16.95 -1.78 -5.07
CA ARG A 252 16.48 -0.64 -5.86
C ARG A 252 15.30 -1.02 -6.73
N GLY A 253 14.33 -0.10 -6.82
CA GLY A 253 13.07 -0.28 -7.55
C GLY A 253 12.81 0.82 -8.59
N GLY A 254 11.62 0.76 -9.20
CA GLY A 254 11.24 1.56 -10.37
C GLY A 254 11.65 0.89 -11.70
N PRO A 255 11.22 1.43 -12.85
CA PRO A 255 10.61 2.75 -13.03
C PRO A 255 9.08 2.74 -12.99
N GLU A 256 8.49 1.55 -12.93
CA GLU A 256 7.04 1.32 -12.87
C GLU A 256 6.67 0.94 -11.43
N LEU A 257 5.48 1.37 -11.02
CA LEU A 257 4.90 1.12 -9.71
C LEU A 257 3.44 0.72 -9.95
N GLN A 258 3.24 -0.54 -10.33
CA GLN A 258 1.92 -1.12 -10.57
C GLN A 258 1.22 -1.35 -9.23
N PHE A 259 -0.08 -1.07 -9.15
CA PHE A 259 -0.85 -1.23 -7.93
C PHE A 259 -2.33 -1.50 -8.23
N HIS A 260 -3.00 -2.18 -7.31
CA HIS A 260 -4.43 -2.44 -7.40
C HIS A 260 -5.21 -1.49 -6.50
N ILE A 261 -6.28 -0.88 -7.01
CA ILE A 261 -7.21 -0.05 -6.24
C ILE A 261 -8.66 -0.50 -6.48
N GLN A 262 -9.47 -0.48 -5.43
CA GLN A 262 -10.92 -0.64 -5.51
C GLN A 262 -11.56 0.50 -4.71
N PRO A 263 -11.89 1.64 -5.34
CA PRO A 263 -12.44 2.80 -4.63
C PRO A 263 -13.80 2.46 -4.00
N GLU A 264 -14.02 2.84 -2.74
CA GLU A 264 -15.34 2.62 -2.09
C GLU A 264 -16.25 3.85 -2.22
N GLN A 265 -15.67 5.05 -2.34
CA GLN A 265 -16.37 6.33 -2.35
C GLN A 265 -16.28 6.99 -3.73
N ALA A 266 -17.40 7.55 -4.21
CA ALA A 266 -17.48 8.33 -5.45
C ALA A 266 -17.09 9.80 -5.18
N GLY A 267 -16.65 10.51 -6.23
CA GLY A 267 -16.20 11.90 -6.16
C GLY A 267 -14.69 12.04 -6.41
N PHE A 268 -14.13 13.16 -6.01
CA PHE A 268 -12.70 13.42 -6.13
C PHE A 268 -11.90 12.65 -5.06
N ILE A 269 -10.82 12.00 -5.48
CA ILE A 269 -9.82 11.38 -4.61
C ILE A 269 -8.46 12.02 -4.86
N LYS A 270 -7.82 12.47 -3.79
CA LYS A 270 -6.41 12.88 -3.80
C LYS A 270 -5.54 11.67 -3.51
N LEU A 271 -4.74 11.26 -4.49
CA LEU A 271 -3.77 10.17 -4.34
C LEU A 271 -2.37 10.76 -4.08
N PHE A 272 -1.56 10.09 -3.28
CA PHE A 272 -0.15 10.40 -3.07
C PHE A 272 0.69 9.13 -3.20
N ALA A 273 1.70 9.13 -4.06
CA ALA A 273 2.77 8.15 -4.01
C ALA A 273 3.92 8.69 -3.16
N GLN A 274 4.12 8.11 -1.97
CA GLN A 274 5.31 8.33 -1.15
C GLN A 274 6.42 7.42 -1.64
N ILE A 275 7.50 7.99 -2.18
CA ILE A 275 8.71 7.25 -2.57
C ILE A 275 9.91 7.75 -1.77
N LYS A 276 11.01 6.99 -1.83
CA LYS A 276 12.32 7.46 -1.40
C LYS A 276 13.34 7.38 -2.54
N ILE A 277 14.14 8.43 -2.71
CA ILE A 277 15.21 8.48 -3.71
C ILE A 277 16.31 9.44 -3.25
N ASN A 278 17.57 9.05 -3.43
CA ASN A 278 18.75 9.82 -3.00
C ASN A 278 18.69 10.25 -1.52
N GLY A 279 18.22 9.35 -0.64
CA GLY A 279 18.00 9.60 0.79
C GLY A 279 16.77 10.45 1.15
N LYS A 280 16.09 11.07 0.17
CA LYS A 280 14.96 11.98 0.38
C LYS A 280 13.62 11.29 0.13
N GLU A 281 12.64 11.54 1.00
CA GLU A 281 11.26 11.13 0.79
C GLU A 281 10.50 12.18 -0.02
N LEU A 282 9.74 11.74 -1.02
CA LEU A 282 8.89 12.58 -1.87
C LEU A 282 7.45 12.09 -1.82
N PHE A 283 6.51 13.02 -1.64
CA PHE A 283 5.08 12.76 -1.72
C PHE A 283 4.56 13.31 -3.04
N VAL A 284 4.25 12.43 -3.98
CA VAL A 284 3.86 12.77 -5.35
C VAL A 284 2.34 12.74 -5.48
N PRO A 285 1.67 13.89 -5.65
CA PRO A 285 0.23 13.94 -5.63
C PRO A 285 -0.39 13.64 -6.99
N PHE A 286 -1.62 13.12 -7.03
CA PHE A 286 -2.47 13.00 -8.21
C PHE A 286 -3.93 13.32 -7.84
N GLY A 287 -4.74 13.70 -8.82
CA GLY A 287 -6.18 13.95 -8.65
C GLY A 287 -7.00 13.00 -9.51
N LEU A 288 -7.83 12.17 -8.88
CA LEU A 288 -8.69 11.18 -9.53
C LEU A 288 -10.15 11.59 -9.39
N ASN A 289 -10.98 11.28 -10.39
CA ASN A 289 -12.43 11.23 -10.24
C ASN A 289 -12.89 9.78 -10.24
N ILE A 290 -13.70 9.41 -9.26
CA ILE A 290 -14.34 8.10 -9.15
C ILE A 290 -15.82 8.27 -9.43
N GLU A 291 -16.31 7.59 -10.47
CA GLU A 291 -17.73 7.56 -10.80
C GLU A 291 -18.49 6.60 -9.88
N LYS A 292 -19.76 6.90 -9.63
CA LYS A 292 -20.62 5.95 -8.91
C LYS A 292 -20.98 4.79 -9.84
N ALA A 293 -20.75 3.56 -9.41
CA ALA A 293 -21.20 2.39 -10.16
C ALA A 293 -22.73 2.38 -10.30
N THR A 294 -23.22 2.29 -11.53
CA THR A 294 -24.64 2.20 -11.86
C THR A 294 -25.09 0.73 -11.86
N GLY A 295 -25.75 0.32 -10.77
CA GLY A 295 -26.29 -1.04 -10.56
C GLY A 295 -25.35 -1.92 -9.72
N TYR A 296 -25.80 -2.67 -8.71
CA TYR A 296 -27.17 -2.92 -8.22
C TYR A 296 -27.36 -2.43 -6.78
N ALA A 297 -28.62 -2.14 -6.42
CA ALA A 297 -29.10 -2.12 -5.04
C ALA A 297 -29.66 -3.50 -4.67
#